data_AF-A0A7X6MYN0-F1
#
_entry.id   AF-A0A7X6MYN0-F1
#
_cell.length_a   1.000
_cell.length_b   1.000
_cell.length_c   1.000
_cell.angle_alpha   90.00
_cell.angle_beta   90.00
_cell.angle_gamma   90.00
#
_symmetry.space_group_name_H-M   'P 1'
#
loop_
_entity.id
_entity.type
_entity.pdbx_description
1 polymer ?
#
loop_
_entity_poly.entity_id
_entity_poly.type
_entity_poly.pdbx_seq_one_letter_code
_entity_poly.pdbx_strand_id
1 'polypeptide(L)' 'MNGYLRDIRTYSELATIIIIGQNIDYEELFKNHYRVFGVIDITENKSLTFLRNQIHFYLDGLYKKQ' A
#
# COMPACT_ATOMS: atom_id res chain seq x y z
N MET A 1 -1.84 -9.11 9.29
CA MET A 1 -2.33 -8.12 8.31
C MET A 1 -3.58 -8.60 7.53
N ASN A 2 -3.83 -9.91 7.46
CA ASN A 2 -4.78 -10.54 6.52
C ASN A 2 -6.27 -10.23 6.66
N GLY A 3 -6.77 -9.92 7.87
CA GLY A 3 -8.19 -9.57 8.05
C GLY A 3 -8.56 -8.29 7.29
N TYR A 4 -7.84 -7.20 7.56
CA TYR A 4 -8.13 -5.88 7.02
C TYR A 4 -8.10 -5.80 5.49
N LEU A 5 -7.15 -6.46 4.82
CA LEU A 5 -7.08 -6.43 3.35
C LEU A 5 -8.21 -7.23 2.69
N ARG A 6 -8.58 -8.37 3.30
CA ARG A 6 -9.72 -9.17 2.87
C ARG A 6 -11.02 -8.39 3.07
N ASP A 7 -11.15 -7.69 4.18
CA ASP A 7 -12.31 -6.84 4.49
C ASP A 7 -12.45 -5.71 3.47
N ILE A 8 -11.38 -4.95 3.20
CA ILE A 8 -11.39 -3.86 2.19
C ILE A 8 -11.86 -4.37 0.82
N ARG A 9 -11.39 -5.55 0.39
CA ARG A 9 -11.79 -6.15 -0.89
C ARG A 9 -13.24 -6.62 -0.90
N THR A 10 -13.77 -7.03 0.25
CA THR A 10 -15.19 -7.35 0.41
C THR A 10 -16.06 -6.11 0.22
N TYR A 11 -15.57 -4.92 0.58
CA TYR A 11 -16.29 -3.65 0.39
C TYR A 11 -16.09 -3.02 -1.00
N SER A 12 -14.95 -3.23 -1.66
CA SER A 12 -14.70 -2.70 -3.00
C SER A 12 -13.67 -3.52 -3.77
N GLU A 13 -14.15 -4.28 -4.76
CA GLU A 13 -13.29 -5.07 -5.64
C GLU A 13 -12.32 -4.22 -6.47
N LEU A 14 -12.68 -2.97 -6.76
CA LEU A 14 -11.91 -2.07 -7.62
C LEU A 14 -11.08 -1.03 -6.84
N ALA A 15 -11.06 -1.08 -5.51
CA ALA A 15 -10.28 -0.14 -4.71
C ALA A 15 -8.79 -0.17 -5.07
N THR A 16 -8.20 1.00 -5.22
CA THR A 16 -6.75 1.20 -5.27
C THR A 16 -6.23 1.22 -3.84
N ILE A 17 -5.37 0.27 -3.47
CA ILE A 17 -4.91 0.09 -2.09
C ILE A 17 -3.42 0.46 -2.01
N ILE A 18 -3.08 1.37 -1.10
CA ILE A 18 -1.71 1.62 -0.65
C ILE A 18 -1.60 1.13 0.79
N ILE A 19 -0.68 0.21 1.07
CA ILE A 19 -0.40 -0.28 2.43
C ILE A 19 0.73 0.53 3.03
N ILE A 20 0.58 0.96 4.28
CA ILE A 20 1.62 1.67 5.03
C ILE A 20 1.82 0.92 6.34
N GLY A 21 3.03 0.42 6.58
CA GLY A 21 3.27 -0.47 7.72
C GLY A 21 4.75 -0.67 8.05
N GLN A 22 5.01 -1.34 9.17
CA GLN A 22 6.35 -1.75 9.61
C GLN A 22 6.47 -3.26 9.52
N ASN A 23 7.69 -3.75 9.27
CA ASN A 23 8.06 -5.16 9.11
C ASN A 23 7.11 -5.88 8.16
N ILE A 24 6.92 -5.32 6.97
CA ILE A 24 5.95 -5.84 6.01
C ILE A 24 6.44 -7.18 5.47
N ASP A 25 5.63 -8.23 5.66
CA ASP A 25 5.85 -9.52 5.05
C ASP A 25 5.39 -9.50 3.58
N TYR A 26 6.33 -9.21 2.68
CA TYR A 26 6.09 -9.19 1.25
C TYR A 26 5.71 -10.58 0.72
N GLU A 27 6.28 -11.65 1.27
CA GLU A 27 6.00 -13.01 0.82
C GLU A 27 4.54 -13.39 1.12
N GLU A 28 4.05 -13.04 2.31
CA GLU A 28 2.64 -13.18 2.68
C GLU A 28 1.71 -12.33 1.80
N LEU A 29 2.09 -11.08 1.50
CA LEU A 29 1.31 -10.21 0.62
C LEU A 29 1.16 -10.79 -0.79
N PHE A 30 2.26 -11.31 -1.37
CA PHE A 30 2.25 -11.90 -2.71
C PHE A 30 1.51 -13.24 -2.75
N LYS A 31 1.72 -14.14 -1.78
CA LYS A 31 1.06 -15.45 -1.73
C LYS A 31 -0.46 -15.36 -1.70
N ASN A 32 -0.98 -14.35 -1.00
CA ASN A 32 -2.43 -14.15 -0.87
C ASN A 32 -3.05 -13.40 -2.06
N HIS A 33 -2.29 -13.14 -3.13
CA HIS A 33 -2.75 -12.47 -4.36
C HIS A 33 -3.50 -11.15 -4.10
N TYR A 34 -3.12 -10.43 -3.03
CA TYR A 34 -3.73 -9.15 -2.74
C TYR A 34 -3.33 -8.16 -3.83
N ARG A 35 -4.33 -7.65 -4.57
CA ARG A 35 -4.11 -6.60 -5.56
C ARG A 35 -3.79 -5.30 -4.82
N VAL A 36 -2.51 -4.97 -4.64
CA VAL A 36 -2.06 -3.75 -3.96
C VAL A 36 -1.39 -2.86 -4.99
N PHE A 37 -1.67 -1.55 -4.93
CA PHE A 37 -1.07 -0.58 -5.83
C PHE A 37 0.29 -0.10 -5.32
N GLY A 38 0.43 0.07 -4.01
CA GLY A 38 1.66 0.53 -3.40
C GLY A 38 1.87 -0.02 -2.00
N VAL A 39 3.14 -0.18 -1.61
CA VAL A 39 3.53 -0.60 -0.27
C VAL A 39 4.59 0.39 0.23
N ILE A 40 4.28 1.08 1.33
CA ILE A 40 5.19 2.00 2.00
C ILE A 40 5.66 1.33 3.28
N ASP A 41 6.89 0.82 3.24
CA ASP A 41 7.55 0.24 4.41
C ASP A 41 8.24 1.35 5.22
N ILE A 42 7.79 1.53 6.45
CA ILE A 42 8.31 2.52 7.40
C ILE A 42 9.16 1.87 8.51
N THR A 43 9.67 0.65 8.29
CA THR A 43 10.56 -0.03 9.25
C THR A 43 11.79 0.80 9.55
N GLU A 44 12.52 1.20 8.50
CA GLU A 44 13.78 1.92 8.60
C GLU A 44 13.61 3.45 8.63
N ASN A 45 12.49 3.98 8.12
CA ASN A 45 12.25 5.42 8.05
C ASN A 45 10.81 5.79 8.37
N LYS A 46 10.61 6.40 9.55
CA LYS A 46 9.30 6.84 10.05
C LYS A 46 9.08 8.35 9.93
N SER A 47 9.97 9.06 9.23
CA SER A 47 9.85 10.51 9.12
C SER A 47 8.61 10.91 8.31
N LEU A 48 7.94 11.97 8.76
CA LEU A 48 6.76 12.50 8.07
C LEU A 48 7.09 12.92 6.63
N THR A 49 8.28 13.48 6.43
CA THR A 49 8.78 13.87 5.10
C THR A 49 8.91 12.67 4.18
N PHE A 50 9.48 11.55 4.66
CA PHE A 50 9.56 10.31 3.88
C PHE A 50 8.17 9.81 3.51
N LEU A 51 7.28 9.69 4.49
CA LEU A 51 5.92 9.20 4.27
C LEU A 51 5.16 10.06 3.25
N ARG A 52 5.25 11.39 3.39
CA ARG A 52 4.63 12.34 2.46
C ARG A 52 5.14 12.16 1.04
N ASN A 53 6.46 12.00 0.86
CA ASN A 53 7.06 11.82 -0.46
C ASN A 53 6.63 10.51 -1.11
N GLN A 54 6.58 9.41 -0.34
CA GLN A 54 6.12 8.11 -0.84
C GLN A 54 4.64 8.13 -1.25
N ILE A 55 3.78 8.78 -0.46
CA ILE A 55 2.36 8.98 -0.81
C ILE A 55 2.25 9.77 -2.12
N HIS A 56 2.96 10.90 -2.24
CA HIS A 56 2.92 11.70 -3.47
C HIS A 56 3.44 10.92 -4.68
N PHE A 57 4.49 10.11 -4.53
CA PHE A 57 5.00 9.24 -5.60
C PHE A 57 3.91 8.29 -6.14
N TYR A 58 3.17 7.63 -5.25
CA TYR A 58 2.08 6.74 -5.67
C TYR A 58 0.89 7.51 -6.27
N LEU A 59 0.50 8.64 -5.69
CA LEU A 59 -0.58 9.47 -6.23
C LEU A 59 -0.23 10.03 -7.62
N ASP A 60 1.02 10.44 -7.83
CA ASP A 60 1.51 10.86 -9.14
C ASP A 60 1.37 9.71 -10.16
N GLY A 61 1.71 8.47 -9.80
CA GLY A 61 1.54 7.32 -10.67
C GLY A 61 0.09 7.00 -11.04
N LEU A 62 -0.86 7.33 -10.16
CA LEU A 62 -2.30 7.12 -10.40
C LEU A 62 -2.94 8.23 -11.23
N TYR A 63 -2.52 9.47 -10.98
CA TYR A 63 -3.27 10.65 -11.40
C TYR A 63 -2.48 11.62 -12.27
N LYS A 64 -1.19 11.37 -12.56
CA LYS A 64 -0.56 12.03 -13.70
C LYS A 64 -1.19 11.49 -14.98
N LYS A 65 -2.12 12.27 -15.52
CA LYS A 65 -2.48 12.23 -16.94
C LYS A 65 -1.20 12.37 -17.77
N GLN A 66 -1.07 11.51 -18.79
CA GLN A 66 -0.22 11.77 -19.95
C GLN A 66 -0.62 13.10 -20.59
#